data_AF-A0A8S0FDY1-F1
#
_entry.id   AF-A0A8S0FDY1-F1
#
_cell.length_a   1.000
_cell.length_b   1.000
_cell.length_c   1.000
_cell.angle_alpha   90.00
_cell.angle_beta   90.00
_cell.angle_gamma   90.00
#
_symmetry.space_group_name_H-M   'P 1'
#
loop_
_entity.id
_entity.type
_entity.pdbx_description
1 polymer ?
#
loop_
_entity_poly.entity_id
_entity_poly.type
_entity_poly.pdbx_seq_one_letter_code
_entity_poly.pdbx_strand_id
1 'polypeptide(L)'
;MTVAVKSIWQHALSEADSAALYDICGLPLHSNYSAFKMRWLLEHYPLRNRRGLRWLHAPEVLLWRLTGEQRTDITLASRTLCLDVRKGEWSAKATALLHVPCSAFAPLVQPGEHAGWVSESLCKTLGFSQPVSVTLAGHDHMVGARALQMMPGDILNSTGTTEGILQLDTQPTLCNG
;
A
#
# COMPACT_ATOMS: atom_id res chain seq x y z
N MET A 1 12.95 -18.33 -8.83
CA MET A 1 13.56 -17.22 -8.05
C MET A 1 12.66 -16.67 -6.93
N THR A 2 11.49 -17.27 -6.66
CA THR A 2 10.47 -16.75 -5.71
C THR A 2 10.60 -17.29 -4.28
N VAL A 3 11.48 -18.29 -4.05
CA VAL A 3 11.60 -18.99 -2.76
C VAL A 3 12.51 -18.26 -1.77
N ALA A 4 13.51 -17.50 -2.23
CA ALA A 4 14.57 -16.94 -1.37
C ALA A 4 14.14 -15.69 -0.55
N VAL A 5 13.09 -14.98 -0.95
CA VAL A 5 12.61 -13.78 -0.22
C VAL A 5 11.69 -14.16 0.96
N LYS A 6 11.18 -15.40 1.00
CA LYS A 6 10.12 -15.77 1.95
C LYS A 6 10.55 -15.80 3.42
N SER A 7 11.79 -16.16 3.75
CA SER A 7 12.18 -16.44 5.15
C SER A 7 13.24 -15.53 5.75
N ILE A 8 14.15 -14.96 4.97
CA ILE A 8 15.39 -14.37 5.53
C ILE A 8 15.12 -13.19 6.49
N TRP A 9 14.13 -12.36 6.19
CA TRP A 9 13.91 -11.10 6.94
C TRP A 9 12.86 -11.20 8.04
N GLN A 10 11.98 -12.20 8.00
CA GLN A 10 11.10 -12.48 9.14
C GLN A 10 11.91 -12.94 10.35
N HIS A 11 12.97 -13.71 10.12
CA HIS A 11 13.85 -14.21 11.18
C HIS A 11 14.90 -13.18 11.66
N ALA A 12 15.06 -12.06 10.96
CA ALA A 12 16.00 -11.00 11.32
C ALA A 12 15.38 -9.93 12.24
N LEU A 13 14.06 -9.91 12.38
CA LEU A 13 13.35 -9.04 13.32
C LEU A 13 13.20 -9.76 14.66
N SER A 14 13.46 -9.07 15.75
CA SER A 14 13.18 -9.62 17.08
C SER A 14 11.67 -9.77 17.29
N GLU A 15 11.25 -10.58 18.27
CA GLU A 15 9.84 -10.65 18.67
C GLU A 15 9.29 -9.29 19.06
N ALA A 16 10.11 -8.45 19.72
CA ALA A 16 9.74 -7.09 20.09
C ALA A 16 9.51 -6.19 18.86
N ASP A 17 10.35 -6.30 17.83
CA ASP A 17 10.18 -5.55 16.57
C ASP A 17 8.94 -6.02 15.81
N SER A 18 8.70 -7.34 15.78
CA SER A 18 7.52 -7.94 15.18
C SER A 18 6.24 -7.45 15.87
N ALA A 19 6.20 -7.48 17.21
CA ALA A 19 5.08 -6.98 18.00
C ALA A 19 4.87 -5.47 17.78
N ALA A 20 5.94 -4.68 17.72
CA ALA A 20 5.87 -3.25 17.45
C ALA A 20 5.33 -2.96 16.04
N LEU A 21 5.74 -3.73 15.03
CA LEU A 21 5.21 -3.59 13.67
C LEU A 21 3.73 -3.99 13.59
N TYR A 22 3.33 -5.06 14.28
CA TYR A 22 1.93 -5.45 14.35
C TYR A 22 1.09 -4.36 15.04
N ASP A 23 1.56 -3.82 16.17
CA ASP A 23 0.85 -2.75 16.87
C ASP A 23 0.70 -1.48 16.03
N ILE A 24 1.65 -1.16 15.16
CA ILE A 24 1.57 0.03 14.29
C ILE A 24 0.71 -0.24 13.05
N CYS A 25 0.94 -1.37 12.38
CA CYS A 25 0.47 -1.63 11.03
C CYS A 25 -0.74 -2.57 10.96
N GLY A 26 -1.06 -3.28 12.05
CA GLY A 26 -2.13 -4.29 12.09
C GLY A 26 -1.93 -5.49 11.16
N LEU A 27 -0.69 -5.71 10.69
CA LEU A 27 -0.36 -6.79 9.77
C LEU A 27 0.58 -7.80 10.44
N PRO A 28 0.30 -9.11 10.38
CA PRO A 28 1.29 -10.12 10.75
C PRO A 28 2.50 -10.01 9.83
N LEU A 29 3.68 -10.44 10.26
CA LEU A 29 4.85 -10.39 9.38
C LEU A 29 4.70 -11.37 8.21
N HIS A 30 4.62 -10.85 6.98
CA HIS A 30 4.64 -11.66 5.77
C HIS A 30 5.50 -11.03 4.68
N SER A 31 6.30 -11.84 3.98
CA SER A 31 7.13 -11.42 2.83
C SER A 31 6.35 -10.85 1.63
N ASN A 32 5.01 -10.84 1.70
CA ASN A 32 4.16 -10.30 0.64
C ASN A 32 4.14 -8.77 0.65
N TYR A 33 4.34 -8.17 1.84
CA TYR A 33 4.27 -6.73 2.01
C TYR A 33 5.47 -6.01 1.37
N SER A 34 5.19 -4.84 0.80
CA SER A 34 6.13 -4.07 -0.01
C SER A 34 7.46 -3.78 0.69
N ALA A 35 7.45 -3.48 1.99
CA ALA A 35 8.65 -3.10 2.71
C ALA A 35 9.76 -4.16 2.67
N PHE A 36 9.43 -5.45 2.73
CA PHE A 36 10.43 -6.52 2.63
C PHE A 36 11.07 -6.57 1.23
N LYS A 37 10.29 -6.35 0.19
CA LYS A 37 10.78 -6.28 -1.20
C LYS A 37 11.66 -5.04 -1.40
N MET A 38 11.26 -3.91 -0.83
CA MET A 38 12.03 -2.67 -0.86
C MET A 38 13.38 -2.83 -0.15
N ARG A 39 13.38 -3.39 1.07
CA ARG A 39 14.61 -3.67 1.82
C ARG A 39 15.56 -4.55 1.01
N TRP A 40 15.05 -5.65 0.47
CA TRP A 40 15.85 -6.56 -0.36
C TRP A 40 16.47 -5.83 -1.56
N LEU A 41 15.70 -5.00 -2.27
CA LEU A 41 16.21 -4.20 -3.39
C LEU A 41 17.31 -3.21 -2.95
N LEU A 42 17.15 -2.57 -1.79
CA LEU A 42 18.12 -1.61 -1.25
C LEU A 42 19.43 -2.28 -0.78
N GLU A 43 19.42 -3.57 -0.51
CA GLU A 43 20.60 -4.35 -0.12
C GLU A 43 21.34 -4.94 -1.33
N HIS A 44 20.60 -5.30 -2.39
CA HIS A 44 21.17 -5.99 -3.55
C HIS A 44 21.49 -5.06 -4.72
N TYR A 45 21.00 -3.83 -4.70
CA TYR A 45 21.22 -2.84 -5.75
C TYR A 45 21.69 -1.49 -5.16
N PRO A 46 22.47 -0.68 -5.91
CA PRO A 46 22.99 0.60 -5.45
C PRO A 46 21.90 1.71 -5.45
N LEU A 47 20.81 1.49 -4.71
CA LEU A 47 19.64 2.37 -4.68
C LEU A 47 19.60 3.29 -3.46
N ARG A 48 20.30 2.96 -2.36
CA ARG A 48 20.24 3.73 -1.09
C ARG A 48 20.61 5.21 -1.23
N ASN A 49 21.54 5.52 -2.12
CA ASN A 49 22.00 6.90 -2.35
C ASN A 49 21.25 7.60 -3.49
N ARG A 50 20.32 6.92 -4.17
CA ARG A 50 19.56 7.51 -5.27
C ARG A 50 18.42 8.35 -4.72
N ARG A 51 18.42 9.64 -5.08
CA ARG A 51 17.35 10.58 -4.74
C ARG A 51 16.15 10.40 -5.66
N GLY A 52 14.97 10.76 -5.18
CA GLY A 52 13.74 10.77 -5.97
C GLY A 52 13.13 9.40 -6.29
N LEU A 53 13.66 8.31 -5.73
CA LEU A 53 13.03 7.00 -5.86
C LEU A 53 11.69 6.99 -5.10
N ARG A 54 10.66 6.42 -5.74
CA ARG A 54 9.37 6.15 -5.14
C ARG A 54 8.98 4.69 -5.37
N TRP A 55 8.37 4.10 -4.35
CA TRP A 55 7.67 2.84 -4.46
C TRP A 55 6.22 3.12 -4.85
N LEU A 56 5.77 2.54 -5.96
CA LEU A 56 4.40 2.66 -6.45
C LEU A 56 3.84 1.26 -6.70
N HIS A 57 2.62 1.02 -6.25
CA HIS A 57 1.82 -0.15 -6.62
C HIS A 57 1.32 -0.03 -8.07
N ALA A 58 0.84 -1.13 -8.66
CA ALA A 58 0.46 -1.15 -10.08
C ALA A 58 -0.54 -0.04 -10.48
N PRO A 59 -1.64 0.23 -9.73
CA PRO A 59 -2.54 1.34 -10.05
C PRO A 59 -1.88 2.72 -9.97
N GLU A 60 -0.93 2.88 -9.04
CA GLU A 60 -0.23 4.14 -8.80
C GLU A 60 0.82 4.42 -9.88
N VAL A 61 1.41 3.37 -10.47
CA VAL A 61 2.22 3.49 -11.69
C VAL A 61 1.35 3.99 -12.84
N LEU A 62 0.12 3.49 -12.99
CA LEU A 62 -0.79 3.98 -14.02
C LEU A 62 -1.18 5.44 -13.78
N LEU A 63 -1.53 5.81 -12.54
CA LEU A 63 -1.76 7.21 -12.17
C LEU A 63 -0.57 8.08 -12.62
N TRP A 64 0.64 7.72 -12.20
CA TRP A 64 1.85 8.47 -12.55
C TRP A 64 2.07 8.59 -14.06
N ARG A 65 1.78 7.53 -14.83
CA ARG A 65 1.88 7.57 -16.30
C ARG A 65 0.82 8.43 -16.95
N LEU A 66 -0.39 8.50 -16.38
CA LEU A 66 -1.50 9.27 -16.92
C LEU A 66 -1.37 10.76 -16.58
N THR A 67 -0.91 11.07 -15.36
CA THR A 67 -1.03 12.42 -14.79
C THR A 67 0.32 13.07 -14.45
N GLY A 68 1.40 12.30 -14.35
CA GLY A 68 2.67 12.75 -13.80
C GLY A 68 2.71 12.79 -12.27
N GLU A 69 1.57 12.63 -11.59
CA GLU A 69 1.48 12.68 -10.13
C GLU A 69 1.83 11.33 -9.51
N GLN A 70 2.59 11.37 -8.41
CA GLN A 70 2.89 10.21 -7.60
C GLN A 70 2.10 10.33 -6.29
N ARG A 71 1.13 9.44 -6.10
CA ARG A 71 0.30 9.33 -4.90
C ARG A 71 0.13 7.86 -4.54
N THR A 72 -0.13 7.58 -3.28
CA THR A 72 -0.44 6.23 -2.79
C THR A 72 -1.81 6.27 -2.13
N ASP A 73 -2.68 5.36 -2.54
CA ASP A 73 -3.99 5.21 -1.91
C ASP A 73 -3.82 4.55 -0.53
N ILE A 74 -4.54 5.04 0.49
CA ILE A 74 -4.38 4.55 1.88
C ILE A 74 -4.67 3.05 2.03
N THR A 75 -5.57 2.49 1.23
CA THR A 75 -5.90 1.06 1.26
C THR A 75 -4.80 0.21 0.63
N LEU A 76 -4.10 0.72 -0.39
CA LEU A 76 -2.88 0.10 -0.92
C LEU A 76 -1.70 0.26 0.06
N ALA A 77 -1.57 1.44 0.69
CA ALA A 77 -0.60 1.71 1.74
C ALA A 77 -0.72 0.73 2.91
N SER A 78 -1.95 0.32 3.25
CA SER A 78 -2.23 -0.67 4.29
C SER A 78 -1.58 -2.04 4.03
N ARG A 79 -1.09 -2.30 2.80
CA ARG A 79 -0.41 -3.54 2.38
C ARG A 79 1.10 -3.38 2.25
N THR A 80 1.67 -2.32 2.83
CA THR A 80 3.12 -2.05 2.75
C THR A 80 3.91 -2.51 3.96
N LEU A 81 3.24 -2.69 5.12
CA LEU A 81 3.85 -2.82 6.46
C LEU A 81 4.53 -1.53 6.96
N CYS A 82 4.17 -0.36 6.40
CA CYS A 82 4.73 0.94 6.80
C CYS A 82 3.66 2.01 7.12
N LEU A 83 2.37 1.68 7.04
CA LEU A 83 1.27 2.58 7.39
C LEU A 83 0.93 2.42 8.87
N ASP A 84 0.89 3.52 9.63
CA ASP A 84 0.27 3.55 10.96
C ASP A 84 -1.25 3.54 10.77
N VAL A 85 -1.90 2.41 11.09
CA VAL A 85 -3.33 2.23 10.81
C VAL A 85 -4.23 3.06 11.70
N ARG A 86 -3.75 3.55 12.84
CA ARG A 86 -4.52 4.42 13.74
C ARG A 86 -4.44 5.88 13.32
N LYS A 87 -3.28 6.31 12.80
CA LYS A 87 -3.07 7.69 12.35
C LYS A 87 -3.45 7.91 10.89
N GLY A 88 -3.41 6.86 10.06
CA GLY A 88 -3.58 6.97 8.62
C GLY A 88 -2.40 7.64 7.93
N GLU A 89 -1.19 7.47 8.46
CA GLU A 89 0.04 8.12 8.00
C GLU A 89 1.19 7.13 7.87
N TRP A 90 2.21 7.48 7.08
CA TRP A 90 3.44 6.69 7.02
C TRP A 90 4.15 6.69 8.38
N SER A 91 4.47 5.51 8.91
CA SER A 91 5.13 5.37 10.20
C SER A 91 6.66 5.46 10.07
N ALA A 92 7.23 6.53 10.60
CA ALA A 92 8.69 6.67 10.74
C ALA A 92 9.30 5.51 11.56
N LYS A 93 8.57 5.01 12.57
CA LYS A 93 9.01 3.88 13.38
C LYS A 93 9.01 2.57 12.58
N ALA A 94 7.94 2.25 11.85
CA ALA A 94 7.89 1.04 11.04
C ALA A 94 8.93 1.05 9.92
N THR A 95 9.08 2.18 9.23
CA THR A 95 10.08 2.34 8.17
C THR A 95 11.51 2.21 8.69
N ALA A 96 11.80 2.75 9.87
CA ALA A 96 13.09 2.57 10.55
C ALA A 96 13.37 1.10 10.89
N LEU A 97 12.42 0.39 11.51
CA LEU A 97 12.55 -1.04 11.85
C LEU A 97 12.79 -1.91 10.59
N LEU A 98 12.16 -1.54 9.47
CA LEU A 98 12.27 -2.27 8.22
C LEU A 98 13.44 -1.80 7.34
N HIS A 99 14.23 -0.81 7.81
CA HIS A 99 15.38 -0.26 7.10
C HIS A 99 15.04 0.29 5.70
N VAL A 100 13.82 0.83 5.55
CA VAL A 100 13.33 1.46 4.32
C VAL A 100 13.21 2.97 4.50
N PRO A 101 13.58 3.81 3.52
CA PRO A 101 13.48 5.25 3.66
C PRO A 101 12.01 5.67 3.55
N CYS A 102 11.50 6.40 4.55
CA CYS A 102 10.14 6.94 4.51
C CYS A 102 9.88 7.80 3.27
N SER A 103 10.92 8.49 2.76
CA SER A 103 10.84 9.29 1.53
C SER A 103 10.60 8.48 0.25
N ALA A 104 10.71 7.15 0.28
CA ALA A 104 10.36 6.31 -0.85
C ALA A 104 8.84 6.12 -1.00
N PHE A 105 8.04 6.45 0.01
CA PHE A 105 6.59 6.38 -0.12
C PHE A 105 6.03 7.70 -0.66
N ALA A 106 5.05 7.62 -1.55
CA ALA A 106 4.37 8.79 -2.08
C ALA A 106 3.38 9.37 -1.06
N PRO A 107 2.99 10.66 -1.17
CA PRO A 107 1.92 11.22 -0.34
C PRO A 107 0.63 10.40 -0.44
N LEU A 108 -0.05 10.26 0.71
CA LEU A 108 -1.28 9.50 0.81
C LEU A 108 -2.46 10.29 0.24
N VAL A 109 -3.40 9.57 -0.37
CA VAL A 109 -4.73 10.05 -0.77
C VAL A 109 -5.79 9.07 -0.31
N GLN A 110 -7.02 9.57 -0.13
CA GLN A 110 -8.17 8.73 0.20
C GLN A 110 -8.71 8.03 -1.06
N PRO A 111 -9.37 6.87 -0.92
CA PRO A 111 -10.01 6.20 -2.04
C PRO A 111 -11.04 7.09 -2.70
N GLY A 112 -10.97 7.22 -4.02
CA GLY A 112 -11.87 8.08 -4.80
C GLY A 112 -11.54 9.58 -4.73
N GLU A 113 -10.54 10.00 -3.95
CA GLU A 113 -10.04 11.37 -3.98
C GLU A 113 -9.38 11.68 -5.33
N HIS A 114 -9.50 12.94 -5.77
CA HIS A 114 -8.80 13.44 -6.94
C HIS A 114 -7.28 13.27 -6.76
N ALA A 115 -6.65 12.50 -7.65
CA ALA A 115 -5.23 12.18 -7.59
C ALA A 115 -4.40 12.84 -8.72
N GLY A 116 -5.06 13.46 -9.69
CA GLY A 116 -4.42 14.23 -10.76
C GLY A 116 -5.29 14.33 -12.01
N TRP A 117 -4.78 15.06 -13.00
CA TRP A 117 -5.41 15.21 -14.31
C TRP A 117 -4.64 14.42 -15.35
N VAL A 118 -5.34 13.76 -16.27
CA VAL A 118 -4.70 13.18 -17.45
C VAL A 118 -3.94 14.28 -18.18
N SER A 119 -2.69 14.02 -18.54
CA SER A 119 -1.85 14.99 -19.24
C SER A 119 -2.52 15.48 -20.54
N GLU A 120 -2.33 16.76 -20.87
CA GLU A 120 -2.96 17.38 -22.04
C GLU A 120 -2.62 16.63 -23.35
N SER A 121 -1.36 16.21 -23.49
CA SER A 121 -0.91 15.38 -24.62
C SER A 121 -1.70 14.08 -24.71
N LEU A 122 -1.94 13.41 -23.58
CA LEU A 122 -2.66 12.15 -23.56
C LEU A 122 -4.16 12.36 -23.77
N CYS A 123 -4.75 13.45 -23.27
CA CYS A 123 -6.12 13.84 -23.61
C CYS A 123 -6.31 13.99 -25.11
N LYS A 124 -5.39 14.68 -25.80
CA LYS A 124 -5.40 14.83 -27.26
C LYS A 124 -5.27 13.48 -27.97
N THR A 125 -4.34 12.63 -27.54
CA THR A 125 -4.14 11.30 -28.13
C THR A 125 -5.35 10.38 -27.95
N LEU A 126 -6.03 10.45 -26.80
CA LEU A 126 -7.19 9.62 -26.47
C LEU A 126 -8.53 10.20 -26.96
N GLY A 127 -8.52 11.40 -27.55
CA GLY A 127 -9.71 12.04 -28.08
C GLY A 127 -10.64 12.64 -27.01
N PHE A 128 -10.12 12.93 -25.81
CA PHE A 128 -10.90 13.61 -24.78
C PHE A 128 -11.05 15.10 -25.12
N SER A 129 -12.31 15.57 -25.19
CA SER A 129 -12.64 16.97 -25.46
C SER A 129 -12.60 17.85 -24.21
N GLN A 130 -12.49 17.25 -23.02
CA GLN A 130 -12.47 17.93 -21.72
C GLN A 130 -11.36 17.35 -20.83
N PRO A 131 -10.87 18.11 -19.84
CA PRO A 131 -9.95 17.59 -18.83
C PRO A 131 -10.52 16.35 -18.12
N VAL A 132 -9.73 15.28 -18.00
CA VAL A 132 -10.13 14.04 -17.35
C VAL A 132 -9.43 13.93 -16.00
N SER A 133 -10.22 13.87 -14.94
CA SER A 133 -9.73 13.61 -13.58
C SER A 133 -9.43 12.13 -13.39
N VAL A 134 -8.35 11.81 -12.68
CA VAL A 134 -7.98 10.45 -12.29
C VAL A 134 -8.05 10.33 -10.77
N THR A 135 -8.61 9.23 -10.29
CA THR A 135 -8.64 8.85 -8.88
C THR A 135 -8.06 7.46 -8.72
N LEU A 136 -7.59 7.13 -7.51
CA LEU A 136 -7.26 5.75 -7.15
C LEU A 136 -8.49 5.13 -6.45
N ALA A 137 -8.95 3.97 -6.92
CA ALA A 137 -10.09 3.29 -6.33
C ALA A 137 -9.71 2.58 -5.01
N GLY A 138 -8.48 2.08 -4.91
CA GLY A 138 -7.95 1.37 -3.76
C GLY A 138 -7.72 -0.13 -3.99
N HIS A 139 -7.55 -0.85 -2.89
CA HIS A 139 -7.33 -2.29 -2.87
C HIS A 139 -8.63 -3.03 -3.20
N ASP A 140 -8.55 -3.95 -4.15
CA ASP A 140 -9.66 -4.76 -4.69
C ASP A 140 -10.63 -5.31 -3.65
N HIS A 141 -10.14 -5.90 -2.54
CA HIS A 141 -11.03 -6.40 -1.48
C HIS A 141 -11.87 -5.28 -0.82
N MET A 142 -11.26 -4.12 -0.54
CA MET A 142 -11.95 -2.98 0.08
C MET A 142 -12.88 -2.29 -0.93
N VAL A 143 -12.48 -2.22 -2.20
CA VAL A 143 -13.34 -1.74 -3.29
C VAL A 143 -14.55 -2.66 -3.49
N GLY A 144 -14.35 -3.97 -3.44
CA GLY A 144 -15.40 -4.97 -3.52
C GLY A 144 -16.41 -4.83 -2.37
N ALA A 145 -15.94 -4.65 -1.14
CA ALA A 145 -16.80 -4.36 0.01
C ALA A 145 -17.66 -3.12 -0.21
N ARG A 146 -17.08 -2.05 -0.76
CA ARG A 146 -17.83 -0.83 -1.07
C ARG A 146 -18.86 -1.04 -2.19
N ALA A 147 -18.53 -1.81 -3.22
CA ALA A 147 -19.45 -2.14 -4.31
C ALA A 147 -20.67 -2.93 -3.81
N LEU A 148 -20.49 -3.77 -2.80
CA LEU A 148 -21.56 -4.50 -2.12
C LEU A 148 -22.33 -3.66 -1.08
N GLN A 149 -21.95 -2.39 -0.88
CA GLN A 149 -22.55 -1.49 0.09
C GLN A 149 -22.51 -2.04 1.53
N MET A 150 -21.43 -2.76 1.88
CA MET A 150 -21.25 -3.29 3.23
C MET A 150 -21.30 -2.20 4.29
N MET A 151 -21.90 -2.54 5.42
CA MET A 151 -22.00 -1.73 6.63
C MET A 151 -21.06 -2.27 7.72
N PRO A 152 -20.68 -1.47 8.74
CA PRO A 152 -19.89 -1.97 9.85
C PRO A 152 -20.54 -3.19 10.51
N GLY A 153 -19.76 -4.25 10.72
CA GLY A 153 -20.23 -5.54 11.18
C GLY A 153 -20.48 -6.55 10.06
N ASP A 154 -20.64 -6.11 8.81
CA ASP A 154 -20.80 -7.03 7.69
C ASP A 154 -19.50 -7.80 7.41
N ILE A 155 -19.67 -9.05 6.99
CA ILE A 155 -18.59 -9.95 6.60
C ILE A 155 -18.78 -10.33 5.13
N LEU A 156 -17.73 -10.08 4.34
CA LEU A 156 -17.59 -10.58 2.99
C LEU A 156 -16.70 -11.82 3.03
N ASN A 157 -17.29 -12.97 2.70
CA ASN A 157 -16.53 -14.17 2.36
C ASN A 157 -16.40 -14.29 0.83
N SER A 158 -15.22 -13.96 0.31
CA SER A 158 -14.88 -14.13 -1.10
C SER A 158 -14.25 -15.50 -1.31
N THR A 159 -15.00 -16.42 -1.90
CA THR A 159 -14.59 -17.81 -2.15
C THR A 159 -14.30 -18.06 -3.63
N GLY A 160 -13.17 -18.72 -3.91
CA GLY A 160 -12.73 -19.08 -5.26
C GLY A 160 -11.56 -20.07 -5.19
N THR A 161 -10.53 -19.91 -6.01
CA THR A 161 -9.28 -20.70 -5.88
C THR A 161 -8.59 -20.46 -4.53
N THR A 162 -8.80 -19.29 -3.94
CA THR A 162 -8.42 -18.92 -2.57
C THR A 162 -9.65 -18.37 -1.85
N GLU A 163 -9.62 -18.38 -0.52
CA GLU A 163 -10.64 -17.78 0.32
C GLU A 163 -10.10 -16.51 0.98
N GLY A 164 -10.92 -15.47 1.01
CA GLY A 164 -10.63 -14.21 1.69
C GLY A 164 -11.83 -13.76 2.50
N ILE A 165 -11.64 -13.61 3.81
CA ILE A 165 -12.64 -13.07 4.72
C ILE A 165 -12.27 -11.62 5.01
N LEU A 166 -13.22 -10.71 4.78
CA LEU A 166 -13.11 -9.30 5.10
C LEU A 166 -14.29 -8.91 5.99
N GLN A 167 -14.00 -8.31 7.14
CA GLN A 167 -15.01 -7.69 7.99
C GLN A 167 -14.82 -6.18 7.93
N LEU A 168 -15.92 -5.43 7.80
CA LEU A 168 -15.88 -3.97 7.88
C LEU A 168 -16.09 -3.54 9.34
N ASP A 169 -15.23 -2.67 9.84
CA ASP A 169 -15.34 -2.07 11.16
C ASP A 169 -15.08 -0.56 11.07
N THR A 170 -15.47 0.17 12.11
CA THR A 170 -15.34 1.64 12.21
C THR A 170 -13.95 2.10 12.69
N GLN A 171 -13.18 1.20 13.29
CA GLN A 171 -11.86 1.49 13.82
C GLN A 171 -10.93 0.27 13.72
N PRO A 172 -9.60 0.47 13.69
CA PRO A 172 -8.65 -0.64 13.72
C PRO A 172 -8.76 -1.42 15.04
N THR A 173 -9.01 -2.72 14.95
CA THR A 173 -8.98 -3.65 16.09
C THR A 173 -7.74 -4.53 15.96
N LEU A 174 -6.81 -4.42 16.90
CA LEU A 174 -5.58 -5.24 16.93
C LEU A 174 -5.70 -6.27 18.05
N CYS A 175 -5.31 -7.51 17.77
CA CYS A 175 -5.29 -8.59 18.75
C CYS A 175 -4.03 -8.49 19.63
N ASN A 176 -3.88 -7.37 20.35
CA ASN A 176 -2.92 -7.22 21.43
C ASN A 176 -3.70 -7.36 22.74
N GLY A 177 -4.18 -8.58 22.99
CA GLY A 177 -5.07 -8.97 24.09
C GLY A 177 -5.78 -10.27 23.78
#